data_AF-A0A075JW12-F1
#
_entry.id   AF-A0A075JW12-F1
#
_cell.length_a   1.000
_cell.length_b   1.000
_cell.length_c   1.000
_cell.angle_alpha   90.00
_cell.angle_beta   90.00
_cell.angle_gamma   90.00
#
_symmetry.space_group_name_H-M   'P 1'
#
loop_
_entity.id
_entity.type
_entity.pdbx_description
1 polymer ?
#
loop_
_entity_poly.entity_id
_entity_poly.type
_entity_poly.pdbx_seq_one_letter_code
_entity_poly.pdbx_strand_id
1 'polypeptide(L)'
;MRKIAMITLFFIVFSSLQHVAAASLTDEKIMFENELEDIAQEIERTEEKEKLIPLKQKENELKATISAYEKAINYLPGKATMQLNSFASMQLGSDSPPQEYISIYQAAAKKYNMDWTLLAAVHKIETQYSSINNMVSSAGAVGHMQFMPATWDFYGVDGNGDGQADPYNIRDAIFSAANYLSASGASDGLIKKALFAYNHSTKYGNDVLTVQTNIKQAFTKNNIDSVEIGKQFINNSIYVFGGGRNQSDIDRGRFDCSSFVHFSLTNTGYDVGALSSVTTDTLKKLGKSVSISDIQPGDLVFFDTYKKDGHVGIYAGKGKFIGAQESTGVAIADMTTGYWKEKFNGRIKRL
;
A
#
# COMPACT_ATOMS: atom_id res chain seq x y z
N MET A 1 30.84 4.59 -15.66
CA MET A 1 31.24 4.89 -14.27
C MET A 1 30.65 6.18 -13.69
N ARG A 2 30.67 7.35 -14.36
CA ARG A 2 30.10 8.60 -13.81
C ARG A 2 28.57 8.59 -13.59
N LYS A 3 27.78 7.85 -14.40
CA LYS A 3 26.31 7.73 -14.23
C LYS A 3 25.90 6.85 -13.04
N ILE A 4 26.65 5.78 -12.76
CA ILE A 4 26.37 4.86 -11.62
C ILE A 4 26.55 5.58 -10.27
N ALA A 5 27.55 6.45 -10.17
CA ALA A 5 27.78 7.25 -8.96
C ALA A 5 26.70 8.32 -8.71
N MET A 6 25.96 8.72 -9.74
CA MET A 6 24.93 9.75 -9.66
C MET A 6 23.61 9.19 -9.09
N ILE A 7 23.33 7.89 -9.28
CA ILE A 7 22.15 7.19 -8.75
C ILE A 7 22.21 7.06 -7.22
N THR A 8 23.41 6.93 -6.63
CA THR A 8 23.57 6.83 -5.17
C THR A 8 23.34 8.16 -4.45
N LEU A 9 23.47 9.31 -5.14
CA LEU A 9 23.40 10.64 -4.52
C LEU A 9 22.00 11.26 -4.55
N PHE A 10 21.04 10.69 -5.30
CA PHE A 10 19.70 11.26 -5.49
C PHE A 10 18.68 10.91 -4.38
N PHE A 11 19.10 10.18 -3.34
CA PHE A 11 18.20 9.59 -2.32
C PHE A 11 17.86 10.46 -1.11
N ILE A 12 18.06 11.78 -1.21
CA ILE A 12 17.65 12.72 -0.16
C ILE A 12 16.78 13.76 -0.87
N VAL A 13 15.51 13.89 -0.44
CA VAL A 13 14.57 15.02 -0.63
C VAL A 13 13.19 14.67 -1.28
N PHE A 14 12.14 14.84 -0.46
CA PHE A 14 10.68 15.06 -0.67
C PHE A 14 9.76 14.04 -1.40
N SER A 15 8.62 13.78 -0.74
CA SER A 15 7.57 12.80 -1.04
C SER A 15 6.69 13.06 -2.27
N SER A 16 6.81 14.22 -2.93
CA SER A 16 6.10 14.55 -4.18
C SER A 16 6.89 14.18 -5.46
N LEU A 17 8.20 13.90 -5.36
CA LEU A 17 9.03 13.49 -6.51
C LEU A 17 8.99 11.98 -6.81
N GLN A 18 8.47 11.14 -5.92
CA GLN A 18 8.58 9.69 -6.07
C GLN A 18 7.83 9.14 -7.31
N HIS A 19 6.72 9.75 -7.71
CA HIS A 19 5.94 9.33 -8.88
C HIS A 19 6.63 9.68 -10.20
N VAL A 20 7.20 10.89 -10.28
CA VAL A 20 7.99 11.34 -11.45
C VAL A 20 9.28 10.52 -11.57
N ALA A 21 9.91 10.19 -10.45
CA ALA A 21 11.08 9.32 -10.40
C ALA A 21 10.77 7.87 -10.84
N ALA A 22 9.61 7.31 -10.48
CA ALA A 22 9.22 5.94 -10.87
C ALA A 22 9.01 5.78 -12.39
N ALA A 23 8.28 6.71 -13.00
CA ALA A 23 8.05 6.75 -14.44
C ALA A 23 9.40 6.97 -15.18
N SER A 24 10.18 7.96 -14.74
CA SER A 24 11.50 8.28 -15.31
C SER A 24 12.48 7.11 -15.25
N LEU A 25 12.51 6.34 -14.15
CA LEU A 25 13.37 5.17 -14.02
C LEU A 25 12.91 3.99 -14.90
N THR A 26 11.61 3.85 -15.10
CA THR A 26 11.03 2.81 -15.98
C THR A 26 11.33 3.11 -17.44
N ASP A 27 11.16 4.36 -17.86
CA ASP A 27 11.47 4.80 -19.22
C ASP A 27 12.98 4.69 -19.51
N GLU A 28 13.83 5.05 -18.55
CA GLU A 28 15.28 4.84 -18.66
C GLU A 28 15.66 3.36 -18.75
N LYS A 29 15.02 2.49 -17.97
CA LYS A 29 15.22 1.03 -18.05
C LYS A 29 14.87 0.50 -19.45
N ILE A 30 13.74 0.93 -20.02
CA ILE A 30 13.29 0.51 -21.35
C ILE A 30 14.31 0.92 -22.44
N MET A 31 14.92 2.11 -22.33
CA MET A 31 15.98 2.51 -23.27
C MET A 31 17.17 1.54 -23.25
N PHE A 32 17.59 1.09 -22.06
CA PHE A 32 18.69 0.12 -21.93
C PHE A 32 18.29 -1.29 -22.38
N GLU A 33 17.02 -1.69 -22.22
CA GLU A 33 16.51 -2.97 -22.72
C GLU A 33 16.50 -3.01 -24.25
N ASN A 34 16.08 -1.92 -24.89
CA ASN A 34 16.15 -1.78 -26.34
C ASN A 34 17.60 -1.82 -26.84
N GLU A 35 18.52 -1.10 -26.18
CA GLU A 35 19.96 -1.15 -26.52
C GLU A 35 20.54 -2.56 -26.32
N LEU A 36 20.10 -3.31 -25.30
CA LEU A 36 20.52 -4.69 -25.08
C LEU A 36 20.03 -5.61 -26.19
N GLU A 37 18.80 -5.43 -26.67
CA GLU A 37 18.23 -6.20 -27.78
C GLU A 37 19.00 -5.95 -29.09
N ASP A 38 19.34 -4.69 -29.38
CA ASP A 38 20.16 -4.33 -30.55
C ASP A 38 21.55 -4.99 -30.48
N ILE A 39 22.21 -4.92 -29.32
CA ILE A 39 23.52 -5.55 -29.11
C ILE A 39 23.44 -7.08 -29.21
N ALA A 40 22.38 -7.70 -28.70
CA ALA A 40 22.19 -9.15 -28.81
C ALA A 40 22.04 -9.58 -30.28
N GLN A 41 21.28 -8.84 -31.09
CA GLN A 41 21.16 -9.10 -32.53
C GLN A 41 22.49 -8.87 -33.28
N GLU A 42 23.28 -7.86 -32.89
CA GLU A 42 24.59 -7.62 -33.48
C GLU A 42 25.58 -8.75 -33.17
N ILE A 43 25.56 -9.28 -31.93
CA ILE A 43 26.35 -10.45 -31.52
C ILE A 43 26.00 -11.67 -32.38
N GLU A 44 24.72 -11.93 -32.63
CA GLU A 44 24.26 -13.06 -33.45
C GLU A 44 24.73 -12.98 -34.91
N ARG A 45 24.86 -11.75 -35.45
CA ARG A 45 25.30 -11.51 -36.83
C ARG A 45 26.82 -11.38 -37.00
N THR A 46 27.57 -11.30 -35.90
CA THR A 46 29.02 -11.07 -35.93
C THR A 46 29.80 -12.39 -35.93
N GLU A 47 30.48 -12.71 -37.03
CA GLU A 47 31.32 -13.90 -37.15
C GLU A 47 32.77 -13.68 -36.68
N GLU A 48 33.23 -12.42 -36.69
CA GLU A 48 34.60 -12.05 -36.29
C GLU A 48 34.78 -12.05 -34.76
N LYS A 49 35.60 -12.98 -34.26
CA LYS A 49 35.88 -13.13 -32.82
C LYS A 49 36.42 -11.88 -32.13
N GLU A 50 37.20 -11.06 -32.83
CA GLU A 50 37.76 -9.83 -32.26
C GLU A 50 36.69 -8.74 -32.03
N LYS A 51 35.66 -8.70 -32.89
CA LYS A 51 34.51 -7.79 -32.74
C LYS A 51 33.50 -8.28 -31.69
N LEU A 52 33.44 -9.59 -31.44
CA LEU A 52 32.58 -10.20 -30.42
C LEU A 52 32.98 -9.83 -28.97
N ILE A 53 34.26 -9.64 -28.69
CA ILE A 53 34.76 -9.34 -27.33
C ILE A 53 34.16 -8.03 -26.77
N PRO A 54 34.27 -6.87 -27.45
CA PRO A 54 33.69 -5.63 -26.96
C PRO A 54 32.15 -5.66 -26.90
N LEU A 55 31.49 -6.36 -27.84
CA LEU A 55 30.03 -6.51 -27.83
C LEU A 55 29.53 -7.27 -26.60
N LYS A 56 30.18 -8.39 -26.25
CA LYS A 56 29.84 -9.16 -25.03
C LYS A 56 30.15 -8.41 -23.73
N GLN A 57 31.18 -7.57 -23.73
CA GLN A 57 31.44 -6.68 -22.58
C GLN A 57 30.30 -5.67 -22.41
N LYS A 58 29.87 -5.04 -23.52
CA LYS A 58 28.76 -4.10 -23.51
C LYS A 58 27.43 -4.75 -23.12
N GLU A 59 27.16 -5.97 -23.59
CA GLU A 59 26.00 -6.78 -23.19
C GLU A 59 25.97 -7.01 -21.66
N ASN A 60 27.11 -7.36 -21.06
CA ASN A 60 27.21 -7.57 -19.61
C ASN A 60 27.03 -6.27 -18.81
N GLU A 61 27.56 -5.16 -19.30
CA GLU A 61 27.37 -3.84 -18.68
C GLU A 61 25.90 -3.39 -18.73
N LEU A 62 25.22 -3.61 -19.85
CA LEU A 62 23.79 -3.33 -20.01
C LEU A 62 22.94 -4.21 -19.08
N LYS A 63 23.21 -5.52 -19.01
CA LYS A 63 22.53 -6.43 -18.06
C LYS A 63 22.72 -6.00 -16.60
N ALA A 64 23.95 -5.60 -16.22
CA ALA A 64 24.22 -5.10 -14.88
C ALA A 64 23.50 -3.77 -14.59
N THR A 65 23.42 -2.89 -15.59
CA THR A 65 22.71 -1.60 -15.51
C THR A 65 21.21 -1.82 -15.37
N ILE A 66 20.59 -2.64 -16.23
CA ILE A 66 19.18 -3.02 -16.14
C ILE A 66 18.85 -3.61 -14.77
N SER A 67 19.70 -4.52 -14.26
CA SER A 67 19.52 -5.10 -12.92
C SER A 67 19.60 -4.04 -11.81
N ALA A 68 20.44 -3.02 -11.95
CA ALA A 68 20.50 -1.90 -11.00
C ALA A 68 19.24 -1.03 -11.05
N TYR A 69 18.72 -0.74 -12.25
CA TYR A 69 17.44 -0.05 -12.43
C TYR A 69 16.27 -0.87 -11.89
N GLU A 70 16.23 -2.18 -12.12
CA GLU A 70 15.24 -3.08 -11.52
C GLU A 70 15.27 -3.03 -10.01
N LYS A 71 16.46 -3.08 -9.40
CA LYS A 71 16.64 -2.94 -7.95
C LYS A 71 16.18 -1.57 -7.46
N ALA A 72 16.50 -0.48 -8.16
CA ALA A 72 16.10 0.88 -7.80
C ALA A 72 14.57 1.09 -7.92
N ILE A 73 13.97 0.58 -9.00
CA ILE A 73 12.52 0.57 -9.22
C ILE A 73 11.82 -0.29 -8.14
N ASN A 74 12.44 -1.40 -7.72
CA ASN A 74 11.94 -2.24 -6.61
C ASN A 74 12.19 -1.61 -5.23
N TYR A 75 13.08 -0.63 -5.12
CA TYR A 75 13.34 0.18 -3.93
C TYR A 75 12.34 1.33 -3.76
N LEU A 76 11.52 1.63 -4.78
CA LEU A 76 10.46 2.63 -4.67
C LEU A 76 9.26 2.01 -3.93
N PRO A 77 8.86 2.53 -2.75
CA PRO A 77 7.79 1.98 -1.91
C PRO A 77 6.38 2.00 -2.55
N GLY A 78 6.26 2.37 -3.83
CA GLY A 78 5.00 2.47 -4.56
C GLY A 78 4.70 1.32 -5.52
N LYS A 79 5.66 0.44 -5.87
CA LYS A 79 5.44 -0.55 -6.96
C LYS A 79 4.55 -1.72 -6.56
N ALA A 80 4.68 -2.22 -5.32
CA ALA A 80 3.77 -3.22 -4.78
C ALA A 80 2.35 -2.64 -4.69
N THR A 81 2.22 -1.42 -4.17
CA THR A 81 0.95 -0.67 -4.12
C THR A 81 0.36 -0.46 -5.53
N MET A 82 1.16 -0.15 -6.55
CA MET A 82 0.69 -0.03 -7.94
C MET A 82 0.23 -1.36 -8.56
N GLN A 83 0.99 -2.46 -8.38
CA GLN A 83 0.58 -3.79 -8.84
C GLN A 83 -0.69 -4.26 -8.11
N LEU A 84 -0.77 -4.07 -6.79
CA LEU A 84 -1.92 -4.38 -5.95
C LEU A 84 -3.20 -3.69 -6.43
N ASN A 85 -3.08 -2.41 -6.79
CA ASN A 85 -4.23 -1.65 -7.27
C ASN A 85 -4.60 -1.99 -8.71
N SER A 86 -3.64 -2.35 -9.58
CA SER A 86 -3.99 -2.86 -10.91
C SER A 86 -4.84 -4.16 -10.88
N PHE A 87 -4.63 -5.05 -9.90
CA PHE A 87 -5.42 -6.30 -9.77
C PHE A 87 -6.80 -6.05 -9.14
N ALA A 88 -6.90 -5.24 -8.09
CA ALA A 88 -8.18 -4.85 -7.52
C ALA A 88 -9.04 -4.07 -8.54
N SER A 89 -8.40 -3.22 -9.36
CA SER A 89 -9.05 -2.51 -10.45
C SER A 89 -9.56 -3.42 -11.56
N MET A 90 -8.83 -4.48 -11.89
CA MET A 90 -9.25 -5.44 -12.91
C MET A 90 -10.52 -6.23 -12.51
N GLN A 91 -10.76 -6.43 -11.22
CA GLN A 91 -11.90 -7.20 -10.71
C GLN A 91 -13.13 -6.34 -10.35
N LEU A 92 -12.90 -5.09 -9.92
CA LEU A 92 -13.97 -4.12 -9.66
C LEU A 92 -14.53 -3.50 -10.94
N GLY A 93 -13.80 -3.57 -12.06
CA GLY A 93 -14.20 -2.91 -13.30
C GLY A 93 -14.44 -1.42 -13.07
N SER A 94 -15.63 -0.93 -13.40
CA SER A 94 -15.99 0.48 -13.22
C SER A 94 -16.10 0.90 -11.75
N ASP A 95 -16.27 -0.02 -10.80
CA ASP A 95 -16.37 0.32 -9.37
C ASP A 95 -15.00 0.57 -8.71
N SER A 96 -13.88 0.38 -9.42
CA SER A 96 -12.55 0.53 -8.85
C SER A 96 -12.18 2.00 -8.60
N PRO A 97 -11.81 2.37 -7.36
CA PRO A 97 -11.26 3.69 -7.11
C PRO A 97 -9.92 3.87 -7.85
N PRO A 98 -9.69 5.02 -8.54
CA PRO A 98 -8.40 5.34 -9.13
C PRO A 98 -7.31 5.34 -8.07
N GLN A 99 -6.15 4.83 -8.48
CA GLN A 99 -5.08 4.49 -7.57
C GLN A 99 -4.50 5.72 -6.86
N GLU A 100 -4.38 6.80 -7.61
CA GLU A 100 -3.95 8.12 -7.18
C GLU A 100 -4.82 8.70 -6.05
N TYR A 101 -6.09 8.26 -5.93
CA TYR A 101 -7.02 8.80 -4.93
C TYR A 101 -7.06 7.98 -3.63
N ILE A 102 -6.59 6.72 -3.63
CA ILE A 102 -6.68 5.83 -2.46
C ILE A 102 -6.02 6.44 -1.22
N SER A 103 -4.80 6.96 -1.36
CA SER A 103 -4.08 7.59 -0.25
C SER A 103 -4.80 8.85 0.28
N ILE A 104 -5.53 9.55 -0.58
CA ILE A 104 -6.31 10.74 -0.21
C ILE A 104 -7.54 10.32 0.60
N TYR A 105 -8.28 9.29 0.16
CA TYR A 105 -9.41 8.75 0.94
C TYR A 105 -8.97 8.26 2.30
N GLN A 106 -7.87 7.49 2.37
CA GLN A 106 -7.35 6.97 3.62
C GLN A 106 -6.92 8.09 4.60
N ALA A 107 -6.25 9.13 4.08
CA ALA A 107 -5.85 10.27 4.89
C ALA A 107 -7.06 11.05 5.43
N ALA A 108 -8.06 11.33 4.59
CA ALA A 108 -9.29 12.00 5.00
C ALA A 108 -10.08 11.16 6.00
N ALA A 109 -10.27 9.87 5.71
CA ALA A 109 -11.00 8.95 6.57
C ALA A 109 -10.36 8.79 7.96
N LYS A 110 -9.02 8.72 8.02
CA LYS A 110 -8.27 8.73 9.27
C LYS A 110 -8.48 10.02 10.06
N LYS A 111 -8.45 11.19 9.40
CA LYS A 111 -8.67 12.49 10.05
C LYS A 111 -10.07 12.60 10.66
N TYR A 112 -11.08 12.05 9.98
CA TYR A 112 -12.49 12.18 10.35
C TYR A 112 -13.10 10.93 10.99
N ASN A 113 -12.27 9.96 11.40
CA ASN A 113 -12.65 8.71 12.04
C ASN A 113 -13.77 7.96 11.30
N MET A 114 -13.55 7.65 10.03
CA MET A 114 -14.51 6.92 9.20
C MET A 114 -13.83 5.91 8.29
N ASP A 115 -14.65 5.13 7.58
CA ASP A 115 -14.17 4.14 6.63
C ASP A 115 -13.86 4.79 5.27
N TRP A 116 -12.62 4.67 4.79
CA TRP A 116 -12.19 5.29 3.53
C TRP A 116 -12.97 4.79 2.31
N THR A 117 -13.48 3.55 2.37
CA THR A 117 -14.30 2.98 1.29
C THR A 117 -15.63 3.71 1.12
N LEU A 118 -16.13 4.38 2.17
CA LEU A 118 -17.33 5.22 2.07
C LEU A 118 -17.08 6.44 1.18
N LEU A 119 -15.92 7.09 1.35
CA LEU A 119 -15.53 8.27 0.55
C LEU A 119 -15.34 7.90 -0.91
N ALA A 120 -14.67 6.77 -1.17
CA ALA A 120 -14.53 6.24 -2.52
C ALA A 120 -15.91 5.94 -3.15
N ALA A 121 -16.82 5.31 -2.40
CA ALA A 121 -18.15 5.01 -2.90
C ALA A 121 -18.99 6.27 -3.21
N VAL A 122 -18.91 7.30 -2.37
CA VAL A 122 -19.52 8.61 -2.67
C VAL A 122 -18.92 9.18 -3.95
N HIS A 123 -17.59 9.24 -4.06
CA HIS A 123 -16.92 9.77 -5.25
C HIS A 123 -17.29 9.00 -6.54
N LYS A 124 -17.48 7.67 -6.45
CA LYS A 124 -17.97 6.85 -7.57
C LYS A 124 -19.36 7.29 -8.02
N ILE A 125 -20.29 7.46 -7.09
CA ILE A 125 -21.69 7.80 -7.39
C ILE A 125 -21.80 9.24 -7.90
N GLU A 126 -21.02 10.18 -7.35
CA GLU A 126 -21.11 11.60 -7.72
C GLU A 126 -20.55 11.87 -9.12
N THR A 127 -19.35 11.37 -9.42
CA THR A 127 -18.62 11.78 -10.63
C THR A 127 -17.91 10.65 -11.34
N GLN A 128 -18.22 9.40 -10.99
CA GLN A 128 -17.49 8.23 -11.48
C GLN A 128 -15.98 8.39 -11.29
N TYR A 129 -15.58 8.83 -10.10
CA TYR A 129 -14.21 9.17 -9.78
C TYR A 129 -13.63 10.29 -10.66
N SER A 130 -14.38 11.38 -10.82
CA SER A 130 -13.98 12.54 -11.60
C SER A 130 -13.83 12.31 -13.12
N SER A 131 -14.46 11.26 -13.67
CA SER A 131 -14.39 10.94 -15.10
C SER A 131 -15.53 11.55 -15.93
N ILE A 132 -16.51 12.22 -15.30
CA ILE A 132 -17.58 12.92 -16.02
C ILE A 132 -17.07 14.23 -16.65
N ASN A 133 -17.62 14.58 -17.82
CA ASN A 133 -17.17 15.75 -18.58
C ASN A 133 -17.56 17.10 -17.96
N ASN A 134 -18.64 17.14 -17.17
CA ASN A 134 -19.14 18.36 -16.55
C ASN A 134 -19.27 18.16 -15.04
N MET A 135 -18.48 18.92 -14.29
CA MET A 135 -18.46 18.90 -12.82
C MET A 135 -19.52 19.82 -12.20
N VAL A 136 -20.42 20.40 -13.01
CA VAL A 136 -21.59 21.15 -12.55
C VAL A 136 -22.86 20.40 -12.94
N SER A 137 -23.59 19.88 -11.96
CA SER A 137 -24.87 19.21 -12.21
C SER A 137 -25.99 20.18 -12.56
N SER A 138 -27.11 19.66 -13.10
CA SER A 138 -28.33 20.45 -13.34
C SER A 138 -28.94 21.05 -12.07
N ALA A 139 -28.65 20.46 -10.90
CA ALA A 139 -29.06 20.98 -9.60
C ALA A 139 -28.13 22.10 -9.08
N GLY A 140 -27.00 22.35 -9.76
CA GLY A 140 -26.01 23.34 -9.36
C GLY A 140 -24.94 22.82 -8.39
N ALA A 141 -24.89 21.51 -8.15
CA ALA A 141 -23.79 20.91 -7.38
C ALA A 141 -22.48 20.96 -8.18
N VAL A 142 -21.36 21.22 -7.52
CA VAL A 142 -20.06 21.53 -8.14
C VAL A 142 -18.94 20.58 -7.68
N GLY A 143 -17.96 20.37 -8.56
CA GLY A 143 -16.68 19.77 -8.22
C GLY A 143 -16.68 18.24 -8.11
N HIS A 144 -15.55 17.70 -7.69
CA HIS A 144 -15.28 16.25 -7.71
C HIS A 144 -16.25 15.41 -6.86
N MET A 145 -16.77 16.01 -5.79
CA MET A 145 -17.68 15.37 -4.84
C MET A 145 -19.10 15.96 -4.89
N GLN A 146 -19.41 16.72 -5.94
CA GLN A 146 -20.74 17.32 -6.21
C GLN A 146 -21.37 18.00 -4.99
N PHE A 147 -20.67 18.99 -4.46
CA PHE A 147 -21.20 19.80 -3.36
C PHE A 147 -22.17 20.86 -3.86
N MET A 148 -23.28 21.06 -3.15
CA MET A 148 -24.03 22.31 -3.30
C MET A 148 -23.16 23.49 -2.79
N PRO A 149 -23.14 24.65 -3.47
CA PRO A 149 -22.32 25.80 -3.06
C PRO A 149 -22.50 26.18 -1.58
N ALA A 150 -23.76 26.24 -1.11
CA ALA A 150 -24.05 26.55 0.28
C ALA A 150 -23.47 25.51 1.26
N THR A 151 -23.43 24.22 0.89
CA THR A 151 -22.79 23.19 1.72
C THR A 151 -21.27 23.36 1.72
N TRP A 152 -20.68 23.72 0.58
CA TRP A 152 -19.24 23.97 0.47
C TRP A 152 -18.81 25.12 1.40
N ASP A 153 -19.60 26.19 1.50
CA ASP A 153 -19.30 27.34 2.37
C ASP A 153 -19.11 26.95 3.84
N PHE A 154 -19.75 25.89 4.32
CA PHE A 154 -19.64 25.42 5.70
C PHE A 154 -18.64 24.27 5.89
N TYR A 155 -18.51 23.39 4.89
CA TYR A 155 -17.76 22.14 5.03
C TYR A 155 -16.51 22.04 4.18
N GLY A 156 -16.23 23.04 3.34
CA GLY A 156 -15.02 23.16 2.54
C GLY A 156 -13.76 23.09 3.42
N VAL A 157 -12.80 22.27 3.00
CA VAL A 157 -11.52 22.05 3.67
C VAL A 157 -10.41 22.24 2.65
N ASP A 158 -9.48 23.13 2.96
CA ASP A 158 -8.17 23.21 2.32
C ASP A 158 -7.37 21.94 2.70
N GLY A 159 -7.47 20.92 1.86
CA GLY A 159 -6.94 19.59 2.10
C GLY A 159 -5.50 19.46 1.65
N ASN A 160 -5.05 20.27 0.68
CA ASN A 160 -3.68 20.31 0.18
C ASN A 160 -2.79 21.35 0.89
N GLY A 161 -3.38 22.26 1.67
CA GLY A 161 -2.68 23.28 2.46
C GLY A 161 -2.21 24.48 1.64
N ASP A 162 -2.86 24.79 0.52
CA ASP A 162 -2.47 25.90 -0.36
C ASP A 162 -3.09 27.26 0.01
N GLY A 163 -3.92 27.27 1.06
CA GLY A 163 -4.59 28.46 1.58
C GLY A 163 -5.99 28.68 1.00
N GLN A 164 -6.48 27.81 0.12
CA GLN A 164 -7.82 27.90 -0.48
C GLN A 164 -8.52 26.55 -0.42
N ALA A 165 -9.83 26.56 -0.17
CA ALA A 165 -10.66 25.36 -0.30
C ALA A 165 -11.38 25.40 -1.66
N ASP A 166 -10.95 24.55 -2.60
CA ASP A 166 -11.50 24.50 -3.96
C ASP A 166 -12.26 23.19 -4.24
N PRO A 167 -13.56 23.21 -4.61
CA PRO A 167 -14.30 21.98 -4.93
C PRO A 167 -13.80 21.28 -6.20
N TYR A 168 -13.00 21.96 -7.02
CA TYR A 168 -12.33 21.43 -8.21
C TYR A 168 -10.88 20.98 -7.94
N ASN A 169 -10.44 21.05 -6.68
CA ASN A 169 -9.24 20.37 -6.22
C ASN A 169 -9.64 19.03 -5.58
N ILE A 170 -9.12 17.93 -6.11
CA ILE A 170 -9.53 16.59 -5.69
C ILE A 170 -9.26 16.32 -4.20
N ARG A 171 -8.17 16.86 -3.65
CA ARG A 171 -7.79 16.64 -2.24
C ARG A 171 -8.73 17.43 -1.33
N ASP A 172 -9.02 18.68 -1.67
CA ASP A 172 -9.96 19.51 -0.92
C ASP A 172 -11.35 18.92 -0.96
N ALA A 173 -11.83 18.50 -2.13
CA ALA A 173 -13.14 17.90 -2.30
C ALA A 173 -13.32 16.63 -1.46
N ILE A 174 -12.34 15.71 -1.47
CA ILE A 174 -12.38 14.48 -0.66
C ILE A 174 -12.34 14.79 0.85
N PHE A 175 -11.48 15.71 1.29
CA PHE A 175 -11.41 16.11 2.70
C PHE A 175 -12.68 16.83 3.17
N SER A 176 -13.31 17.61 2.29
CA SER A 176 -14.58 18.30 2.54
C SER A 176 -15.74 17.29 2.64
N ALA A 177 -15.77 16.28 1.76
CA ALA A 177 -16.74 15.18 1.84
C ALA A 177 -16.63 14.41 3.16
N ALA A 178 -15.40 14.10 3.59
CA ALA A 178 -15.16 13.45 4.86
C ALA A 178 -15.59 14.33 6.04
N ASN A 179 -15.30 15.63 6.01
CA ASN A 179 -15.77 16.58 7.01
C ASN A 179 -17.29 16.58 7.12
N TYR A 180 -17.98 16.71 5.98
CA TYR A 180 -19.44 16.80 5.96
C TYR A 180 -20.12 15.50 6.40
N LEU A 181 -19.67 14.34 5.90
CA LEU A 181 -20.20 13.03 6.31
C LEU A 181 -19.95 12.77 7.79
N SER A 182 -18.79 13.14 8.32
CA SER A 182 -18.46 12.99 9.74
C SER A 182 -19.38 13.84 10.61
N ALA A 183 -19.51 15.14 10.30
CA ALA A 183 -20.42 16.05 10.98
C ALA A 183 -21.89 15.60 10.91
N SER A 184 -22.26 14.86 9.86
CA SER A 184 -23.60 14.30 9.68
C SER A 184 -23.83 12.96 10.42
N GLY A 185 -22.82 12.45 11.12
CA GLY A 185 -22.89 11.28 12.01
C GLY A 185 -22.21 10.02 11.47
N ALA A 186 -21.47 10.08 10.37
CA ALA A 186 -20.79 8.89 9.84
C ALA A 186 -19.71 8.34 10.79
N SER A 187 -19.01 9.21 11.51
CA SER A 187 -18.00 8.84 12.52
C SER A 187 -18.61 8.18 13.77
N ASP A 188 -19.89 8.43 14.04
CA ASP A 188 -20.68 7.78 15.09
C ASP A 188 -21.35 6.47 14.61
N GLY A 189 -21.05 6.04 13.38
CA GLY A 189 -21.64 4.84 12.77
C GLY A 189 -23.05 5.07 12.18
N LEU A 190 -23.57 6.30 12.18
CA LEU A 190 -24.90 6.65 11.63
C LEU A 190 -24.84 6.85 10.11
N ILE A 191 -24.27 5.87 9.37
CA ILE A 191 -23.92 6.02 7.95
C ILE A 191 -25.11 6.41 7.08
N LYS A 192 -26.27 5.77 7.25
CA LYS A 192 -27.47 6.08 6.46
C LYS A 192 -28.00 7.50 6.69
N LYS A 193 -27.89 8.01 7.93
CA LYS A 193 -28.26 9.38 8.26
C LYS A 193 -27.30 10.35 7.58
N ALA A 194 -25.99 10.08 7.65
CA ALA A 194 -24.97 10.91 7.02
C ALA A 194 -25.13 10.97 5.49
N LEU A 195 -25.40 9.83 4.84
CA LEU A 195 -25.65 9.78 3.40
C LEU A 195 -26.95 10.49 3.01
N PHE A 196 -28.00 10.43 3.85
CA PHE A 196 -29.22 11.17 3.60
C PHE A 196 -29.04 12.68 3.76
N ALA A 197 -28.20 13.13 4.69
CA ALA A 197 -27.81 14.54 4.79
C ALA A 197 -26.99 14.97 3.56
N TYR A 198 -26.09 14.10 3.08
CA TYR A 198 -25.29 14.34 1.89
C TYR A 198 -26.17 14.51 0.65
N ASN A 199 -27.12 13.60 0.45
CA ASN A 199 -28.09 13.62 -0.62
C ASN A 199 -29.41 13.06 -0.08
N HIS A 200 -30.49 13.84 -0.13
CA HIS A 200 -31.80 13.56 0.49
C HIS A 200 -32.59 12.42 -0.21
N SER A 201 -31.90 11.38 -0.68
CA SER A 201 -32.44 10.22 -1.37
C SER A 201 -31.98 8.94 -0.70
N THR A 202 -32.93 8.16 -0.20
CA THR A 202 -32.65 6.82 0.34
C THR A 202 -32.07 5.90 -0.74
N LYS A 203 -32.47 6.09 -2.00
CA LYS A 203 -31.90 5.32 -3.12
C LYS A 203 -30.41 5.62 -3.26
N TYR A 204 -30.03 6.90 -3.27
CA TYR A 204 -28.62 7.30 -3.32
C TYR A 204 -27.82 6.64 -2.20
N GLY A 205 -28.33 6.70 -0.96
CA GLY A 205 -27.64 6.08 0.18
C GLY A 205 -27.45 4.57 0.02
N ASN A 206 -28.43 3.86 -0.54
CA ASN A 206 -28.31 2.42 -0.80
C ASN A 206 -27.33 2.11 -1.95
N ASP A 207 -27.31 2.93 -3.01
CA ASP A 207 -26.37 2.78 -4.12
C ASP A 207 -24.93 2.98 -3.62
N VAL A 208 -24.68 4.02 -2.81
CA VAL A 208 -23.36 4.25 -2.17
C VAL A 208 -22.96 3.06 -1.29
N LEU A 209 -23.85 2.53 -0.45
CA LEU A 209 -23.54 1.38 0.40
C LEU A 209 -23.27 0.10 -0.39
N THR A 210 -23.90 -0.05 -1.56
CA THR A 210 -23.65 -1.17 -2.48
C THR A 210 -22.24 -1.06 -3.05
N VAL A 211 -21.87 0.10 -3.60
CA VAL A 211 -20.50 0.35 -4.09
C VAL A 211 -19.48 0.20 -2.97
N GLN A 212 -19.75 0.75 -1.79
CA GLN A 212 -18.89 0.59 -0.62
C GLN A 212 -18.68 -0.89 -0.29
N THR A 213 -19.74 -1.69 -0.32
CA THR A 213 -19.64 -3.13 -0.07
C THR A 213 -18.81 -3.83 -1.15
N ASN A 214 -18.96 -3.47 -2.42
CA ASN A 214 -18.13 -4.01 -3.51
C ASN A 214 -16.66 -3.65 -3.33
N ILE A 215 -16.34 -2.40 -3.00
CA ILE A 215 -14.98 -1.95 -2.69
C ILE A 215 -14.46 -2.71 -1.49
N LYS A 216 -15.18 -2.74 -0.36
CA LYS A 216 -14.79 -3.51 0.82
C LYS A 216 -14.56 -4.97 0.48
N GLN A 217 -15.46 -5.61 -0.25
CA GLN A 217 -15.31 -6.99 -0.65
C GLN A 217 -14.13 -7.18 -1.58
N ALA A 218 -13.86 -6.33 -2.55
CA ALA A 218 -12.65 -6.46 -3.36
C ALA A 218 -11.40 -6.32 -2.50
N PHE A 219 -11.35 -5.34 -1.59
CA PHE A 219 -10.19 -5.13 -0.72
C PHE A 219 -10.08 -6.17 0.44
N THR A 220 -11.17 -6.85 0.80
CA THR A 220 -11.24 -7.89 1.87
C THR A 220 -11.15 -9.33 1.31
N LYS A 221 -11.75 -9.59 0.15
CA LYS A 221 -11.82 -10.90 -0.56
C LYS A 221 -10.63 -11.09 -1.50
N ASN A 222 -9.93 -10.02 -1.90
CA ASN A 222 -8.69 -10.13 -2.68
C ASN A 222 -7.43 -10.24 -1.83
N ASN A 223 -7.54 -10.66 -0.57
CA ASN A 223 -6.39 -11.18 0.16
C ASN A 223 -5.20 -10.21 0.08
N ILE A 224 -5.37 -8.94 0.49
CA ILE A 224 -4.22 -8.07 0.75
C ILE A 224 -3.51 -8.70 1.94
N ASP A 225 -2.67 -9.66 1.60
CA ASP A 225 -2.04 -10.51 2.58
C ASP A 225 -1.00 -9.63 3.25
N SER A 226 -1.14 -9.47 4.56
CA SER A 226 -0.10 -8.89 5.40
C SER A 226 1.28 -9.54 5.13
N VAL A 227 1.29 -10.77 4.60
CA VAL A 227 2.47 -11.42 4.01
C VAL A 227 2.99 -10.73 2.75
N GLU A 228 2.16 -10.46 1.74
CA GLU A 228 2.58 -9.79 0.50
C GLU A 228 3.09 -8.37 0.76
N ILE A 229 2.44 -7.62 1.66
CA ILE A 229 2.97 -6.31 2.11
C ILE A 229 4.33 -6.49 2.75
N GLY A 230 4.49 -7.51 3.60
CA GLY A 230 5.75 -7.77 4.27
C GLY A 230 6.88 -8.16 3.32
N LYS A 231 6.58 -8.85 2.20
CA LYS A 231 7.58 -9.31 1.24
C LYS A 231 8.41 -8.19 0.61
N GLN A 232 7.92 -6.94 0.60
CA GLN A 232 8.68 -5.80 0.10
C GLN A 232 10.00 -5.57 0.85
N PHE A 233 10.08 -6.05 2.10
CA PHE A 233 11.26 -5.93 2.94
C PHE A 233 12.20 -7.14 2.87
N ILE A 234 11.84 -8.21 2.15
CA ILE A 234 12.74 -9.35 1.96
C ILE A 234 14.00 -8.88 1.22
N ASN A 235 15.17 -9.19 1.79
CA ASN A 235 16.49 -8.72 1.36
C ASN A 235 16.71 -7.20 1.44
N ASN A 236 15.73 -6.42 1.91
CA ASN A 236 15.76 -4.97 2.02
C ASN A 236 15.49 -4.50 3.47
N SER A 237 15.85 -5.34 4.44
CA SER A 237 15.64 -5.04 5.85
C SER A 237 16.72 -5.64 6.72
N ILE A 238 16.89 -5.04 7.90
CA ILE A 238 17.73 -5.55 8.97
C ILE A 238 16.92 -5.61 10.24
N TYR A 239 17.21 -6.60 11.08
CA TYR A 239 16.61 -6.64 12.40
C TYR A 239 17.29 -5.62 13.31
N VAL A 240 16.48 -4.81 13.97
CA VAL A 240 16.92 -3.87 15.00
C VAL A 240 16.00 -4.04 16.19
N PHE A 241 16.55 -4.40 17.35
CA PHE A 241 15.75 -4.52 18.56
C PHE A 241 15.11 -3.16 18.91
N GLY A 242 13.78 -3.11 18.98
CA GLY A 242 13.01 -1.87 19.14
C GLY A 242 12.94 -0.98 17.89
N GLY A 243 13.43 -1.43 16.74
CA GLY A 243 13.31 -0.74 15.46
C GLY A 243 11.88 -0.76 14.93
N GLY A 244 11.62 0.03 13.88
CA GLY A 244 10.34 0.06 13.18
C GLY A 244 9.25 0.83 13.94
N ARG A 245 9.61 1.66 14.92
CA ARG A 245 8.67 2.42 15.77
C ARG A 245 8.40 3.84 15.28
N ASN A 246 9.03 4.22 14.18
CA ASN A 246 8.91 5.51 13.53
C ASN A 246 9.10 5.32 12.01
N GLN A 247 8.66 6.30 11.23
CA GLN A 247 8.71 6.22 9.77
C GLN A 247 10.14 6.09 9.23
N SER A 248 11.09 6.77 9.87
CA SER A 248 12.51 6.75 9.51
C SER A 248 13.12 5.35 9.57
N ASP A 249 12.72 4.52 10.54
CA ASP A 249 13.13 3.12 10.60
C ASP A 249 12.43 2.26 9.54
N ILE A 250 11.12 2.45 9.35
CA ILE A 250 10.32 1.75 8.33
C ILE A 250 10.89 1.98 6.93
N ASP A 251 11.17 3.23 6.58
CA ASP A 251 11.74 3.63 5.28
C ASP A 251 13.10 3.00 5.01
N ARG A 252 13.84 2.64 6.07
CA ARG A 252 15.15 1.98 5.99
C ARG A 252 15.07 0.47 6.22
N GLY A 253 13.87 -0.11 6.28
CA GLY A 253 13.66 -1.54 6.53
C GLY A 253 14.21 -2.00 7.89
N ARG A 254 14.27 -1.13 8.90
CA ARG A 254 14.76 -1.46 10.24
C ARG A 254 13.58 -1.87 11.10
N PHE A 255 13.47 -3.16 11.41
CA PHE A 255 12.33 -3.69 12.16
C PHE A 255 12.76 -4.56 13.33
N ASP A 256 11.99 -4.52 14.41
CA ASP A 256 11.84 -5.67 15.30
C ASP A 256 10.69 -6.57 14.81
N CYS A 257 10.54 -7.76 15.38
CA CYS A 257 9.50 -8.70 14.95
C CYS A 257 8.07 -8.12 15.06
N SER A 258 7.76 -7.40 16.12
CA SER A 258 6.43 -6.87 16.40
C SER A 258 6.05 -5.64 15.58
N SER A 259 7.02 -4.76 15.31
CA SER A 259 6.87 -3.57 14.46
C SER A 259 6.73 -3.94 12.99
N PHE A 260 7.41 -5.00 12.53
CA PHE A 260 7.18 -5.56 11.20
C PHE A 260 5.75 -6.08 11.05
N VAL A 261 5.28 -6.89 12.01
CA VAL A 261 3.90 -7.40 12.00
C VAL A 261 2.89 -6.26 12.07
N HIS A 262 3.15 -5.23 12.89
CA HIS A 262 2.34 -4.02 12.94
C HIS A 262 2.27 -3.31 11.59
N PHE A 263 3.41 -3.06 10.95
CA PHE A 263 3.46 -2.45 9.63
C PHE A 263 2.63 -3.26 8.63
N SER A 264 2.87 -4.57 8.55
CA SER A 264 2.16 -5.45 7.62
C SER A 264 0.65 -5.44 7.83
N LEU A 265 0.17 -5.43 9.07
CA LEU A 265 -1.26 -5.47 9.39
C LEU A 265 -1.96 -4.12 9.28
N THR A 266 -1.32 -3.02 9.70
CA THR A 266 -1.93 -1.69 9.60
C THR A 266 -2.07 -1.24 8.14
N ASN A 267 -1.16 -1.67 7.26
CA ASN A 267 -1.27 -1.46 5.82
C ASN A 267 -2.34 -2.35 5.13
N THR A 268 -2.91 -3.34 5.84
CA THR A 268 -4.12 -4.07 5.39
C THR A 268 -5.39 -3.56 6.06
N GLY A 269 -5.30 -2.50 6.87
CA GLY A 269 -6.45 -1.89 7.55
C GLY A 269 -6.78 -2.47 8.93
N TYR A 270 -5.99 -3.40 9.48
CA TYR A 270 -6.16 -3.84 10.86
C TYR A 270 -5.62 -2.78 11.84
N ASP A 271 -6.42 -2.46 12.87
CA ASP A 271 -5.92 -1.73 14.02
C ASP A 271 -5.33 -2.71 15.05
N VAL A 272 -4.01 -2.64 15.22
CA VAL A 272 -3.27 -3.44 16.21
C VAL A 272 -2.56 -2.57 17.25
N GLY A 273 -3.05 -1.35 17.46
CA GLY A 273 -2.55 -0.38 18.42
C GLY A 273 -1.48 0.56 17.86
N ALA A 274 -0.96 1.43 18.73
CA ALA A 274 0.02 2.44 18.35
C ALA A 274 1.37 1.84 17.94
N LEU A 275 1.91 2.31 16.81
CA LEU A 275 3.21 1.89 16.27
C LEU A 275 4.34 2.00 17.32
N SER A 276 4.37 3.08 18.10
CA SER A 276 5.43 3.33 19.08
C SER A 276 5.46 2.30 20.23
N SER A 277 4.33 1.68 20.55
CA SER A 277 4.18 0.81 21.73
C SER A 277 3.82 -0.64 21.43
N VAL A 278 3.65 -1.02 20.16
CA VAL A 278 3.30 -2.40 19.79
C VAL A 278 4.38 -3.38 20.23
N THR A 279 4.02 -4.52 20.79
CA THR A 279 4.96 -5.57 21.19
C THR A 279 4.37 -6.93 20.89
N THR A 280 5.18 -7.99 20.93
CA THR A 280 4.67 -9.36 20.87
C THR A 280 3.62 -9.63 21.97
N ASP A 281 3.78 -9.02 23.14
CA ASP A 281 2.87 -9.17 24.28
C ASP A 281 1.54 -8.43 24.10
N THR A 282 1.50 -7.35 23.30
CA THR A 282 0.23 -6.72 22.91
C THR A 282 -0.44 -7.51 21.81
N LEU A 283 0.30 -7.91 20.77
CA LEU A 283 -0.23 -8.65 19.62
C LEU A 283 -0.84 -9.99 20.01
N LYS A 284 -0.24 -10.73 20.95
CA LYS A 284 -0.76 -12.04 21.38
C LYS A 284 -2.10 -11.99 22.11
N LYS A 285 -2.55 -10.80 22.52
CA LYS A 285 -3.85 -10.58 23.19
C LYS A 285 -4.96 -10.22 22.19
N LEU A 286 -4.61 -9.90 20.95
CA LEU A 286 -5.56 -9.53 19.91
C LEU A 286 -6.21 -10.76 19.27
N GLY A 287 -7.39 -10.54 18.70
CA GLY A 287 -8.10 -11.54 17.91
C GLY A 287 -8.52 -12.80 18.66
N LYS A 288 -9.00 -13.79 17.90
CA LYS A 288 -9.37 -15.10 18.41
C LYS A 288 -8.21 -16.09 18.33
N SER A 289 -8.17 -17.04 19.26
CA SER A 289 -7.25 -18.18 19.18
C SER A 289 -7.67 -19.11 18.05
N VAL A 290 -6.70 -19.63 17.30
CA VAL A 290 -6.91 -20.55 16.17
C VAL A 290 -6.14 -21.83 16.40
N SER A 291 -6.69 -22.96 15.94
CA SER A 291 -6.02 -24.27 16.00
C SER A 291 -5.05 -24.42 14.83
N ILE A 292 -4.01 -25.25 14.96
CA ILE A 292 -3.06 -25.49 13.86
C ILE A 292 -3.74 -26.10 12.62
N SER A 293 -4.83 -26.85 12.78
CA SER A 293 -5.58 -27.41 11.65
C SER A 293 -6.39 -26.37 10.89
N ASP A 294 -6.73 -25.25 11.53
CA ASP A 294 -7.55 -24.18 10.96
C ASP A 294 -6.72 -22.96 10.55
N ILE A 295 -5.38 -23.04 10.65
CA ILE A 295 -4.48 -21.93 10.37
C ILE A 295 -4.57 -21.50 8.90
N GLN A 296 -4.60 -20.19 8.67
CA GLN A 296 -4.71 -19.58 7.35
C GLN A 296 -3.69 -18.45 7.19
N PRO A 297 -3.18 -18.20 5.96
CA PRO A 297 -2.32 -17.06 5.72
C PRO A 297 -2.89 -15.77 6.31
N GLY A 298 -2.03 -14.95 6.92
CA GLY A 298 -2.45 -13.76 7.68
C GLY A 298 -2.60 -14.00 9.20
N ASP A 299 -2.72 -15.25 9.66
CA ASP A 299 -2.72 -15.54 11.10
C ASP A 299 -1.38 -15.22 11.74
N LEU A 300 -1.40 -14.69 12.97
CA LEU A 300 -0.19 -14.48 13.74
C LEU A 300 0.28 -15.77 14.39
N VAL A 301 1.55 -16.10 14.22
CA VAL A 301 2.22 -17.26 14.81
C VAL A 301 3.30 -16.81 15.79
N PHE A 302 3.41 -17.51 16.92
CA PHE A 302 4.29 -17.12 18.02
C PHE A 302 5.29 -18.22 18.37
N PHE A 303 6.46 -17.79 18.85
CA PHE A 303 7.59 -18.68 19.11
C PHE A 303 8.27 -18.37 20.45
N ASP A 304 8.71 -19.41 21.15
CA ASP A 304 9.42 -19.35 22.43
C ASP A 304 10.93 -19.24 22.18
N THR A 305 11.40 -18.05 21.79
CA THR A 305 12.81 -17.76 21.49
C THR A 305 13.64 -17.46 22.74
N TYR A 306 13.90 -16.17 23.03
CA TYR A 306 14.63 -15.72 24.22
C TYR A 306 13.73 -15.66 25.48
N LYS A 307 12.42 -15.73 25.28
CA LYS A 307 11.38 -15.87 26.32
C LYS A 307 10.16 -16.59 25.71
N LYS A 308 9.19 -16.91 26.56
CA LYS A 308 7.87 -17.35 26.09
C LYS A 308 7.18 -16.26 25.27
N ASP A 309 6.65 -16.62 24.10
CA ASP A 309 6.15 -15.68 23.09
C ASP A 309 7.20 -14.58 22.77
N GLY A 310 8.47 -14.97 22.66
CA GLY A 310 9.60 -14.05 22.40
C GLY A 310 9.63 -13.52 20.97
N HIS A 311 9.01 -14.21 20.02
CA HIS A 311 8.96 -13.83 18.62
C HIS A 311 7.56 -14.00 18.02
N VAL A 312 7.25 -13.18 17.02
CA VAL A 312 5.99 -13.21 16.28
C VAL A 312 6.24 -13.04 14.79
N GLY A 313 5.42 -13.68 13.98
CA GLY A 313 5.35 -13.48 12.55
C GLY A 313 3.94 -13.71 12.02
N ILE A 314 3.79 -13.57 10.72
CA ILE A 314 2.53 -13.78 10.00
C ILE A 314 2.65 -15.08 9.21
N TYR A 315 1.71 -15.99 9.40
CA TYR A 315 1.66 -17.25 8.66
C TYR A 315 1.49 -16.98 7.16
N ALA A 316 2.33 -17.60 6.35
CA ALA A 316 2.41 -17.42 4.91
C ALA A 316 1.88 -18.65 4.13
N GLY A 317 1.23 -19.58 4.83
CA GLY A 317 0.76 -20.83 4.25
C GLY A 317 1.84 -21.91 4.17
N LYS A 318 1.39 -23.16 3.91
CA LYS A 318 2.27 -24.34 3.68
C LYS A 318 3.34 -24.54 4.77
N GLY A 319 3.01 -24.27 6.04
CA GLY A 319 3.97 -24.43 7.13
C GLY A 319 5.05 -23.35 7.19
N LYS A 320 4.87 -22.21 6.51
CA LYS A 320 5.82 -21.10 6.50
C LYS A 320 5.24 -19.84 7.12
N PHE A 321 6.10 -18.94 7.58
CA PHE A 321 5.72 -17.63 8.08
C PHE A 321 6.70 -16.57 7.57
N ILE A 322 6.25 -15.31 7.53
CA ILE A 322 7.10 -14.14 7.31
C ILE A 322 7.25 -13.37 8.63
N GLY A 323 8.45 -12.88 8.90
CA GLY A 323 8.75 -12.11 10.11
C GLY A 323 10.09 -11.40 9.97
N ALA A 324 10.40 -10.46 10.86
CA ALA A 324 11.73 -9.88 10.98
C ALA A 324 12.57 -10.71 11.95
N GLN A 325 13.50 -11.51 11.45
CA GLN A 325 14.41 -12.35 12.23
C GLN A 325 15.78 -11.67 12.43
N GLU A 326 16.43 -11.93 13.56
CA GLU A 326 17.73 -11.34 13.92
C GLU A 326 18.83 -11.52 12.85
N SER A 327 18.89 -12.69 12.23
CA SER A 327 19.94 -13.04 11.27
C SER A 327 19.67 -12.58 9.83
N THR A 328 18.41 -12.40 9.44
CA THR A 328 18.00 -12.23 8.04
C THR A 328 17.19 -10.96 7.78
N GLY A 329 16.85 -10.18 8.82
CA GLY A 329 15.83 -9.16 8.69
C GLY A 329 14.49 -9.82 8.35
N VAL A 330 13.66 -9.16 7.55
CA VAL A 330 12.40 -9.73 7.06
C VAL A 330 12.67 -10.88 6.10
N ALA A 331 12.24 -12.08 6.45
CA ALA A 331 12.30 -13.24 5.55
C ALA A 331 11.15 -14.22 5.79
N ILE A 332 10.91 -15.09 4.80
CA ILE A 332 10.05 -16.25 4.92
C ILE A 332 10.86 -17.40 5.50
N ALA A 333 10.36 -18.01 6.57
CA ALA A 333 10.96 -19.17 7.22
C ALA A 333 9.96 -20.32 7.34
N ASP A 334 10.47 -21.55 7.36
CA ASP A 334 9.68 -22.77 7.53
C ASP A 334 9.55 -23.09 9.02
N MET A 335 8.33 -23.11 9.56
CA MET A 335 8.06 -23.40 10.97
C MET A 335 7.81 -24.89 11.24
N THR A 336 7.90 -25.75 10.23
CA THR A 336 7.68 -27.20 10.35
C THR A 336 8.99 -27.99 10.44
N THR A 337 10.13 -27.32 10.23
CA THR A 337 11.47 -27.92 10.28
C THR A 337 12.46 -27.05 11.05
N GLY A 338 13.57 -27.65 11.49
CA GLY A 338 14.71 -26.96 12.11
C GLY A 338 14.37 -26.10 13.34
N TYR A 339 15.10 -25.00 13.49
CA TYR A 339 14.99 -24.08 14.63
C TYR A 339 13.56 -23.59 14.87
N TRP A 340 12.84 -23.18 13.82
CA TRP A 340 11.51 -22.61 13.97
C TRP A 340 10.46 -23.65 14.38
N LYS A 341 10.65 -24.92 14.02
CA LYS A 341 9.81 -26.02 14.54
C LYS A 341 9.97 -26.18 16.04
N GLU A 342 11.21 -26.17 16.54
CA GLU A 342 11.50 -26.33 17.96
C GLU A 342 10.98 -25.15 18.79
N LYS A 343 10.92 -23.97 18.19
CA LYS A 343 10.51 -22.73 18.85
C LYS A 343 9.03 -22.43 18.72
N PHE A 344 8.33 -22.99 17.73
CA PHE A 344 6.91 -22.75 17.55
C PHE A 344 6.12 -23.31 18.74
N ASN A 345 5.41 -22.42 19.44
CA ASN A 345 4.76 -22.78 20.72
C ASN A 345 3.28 -23.17 20.56
N GLY A 346 2.78 -23.23 19.32
CA GLY A 346 1.40 -23.57 19.00
C GLY A 346 0.39 -22.44 19.16
N ARG A 347 0.78 -21.25 19.66
CA ARG A 347 -0.12 -20.10 19.74
C ARG A 347 -0.30 -19.49 18.35
N ILE A 348 -1.57 -19.41 17.95
CA ILE A 348 -2.00 -18.79 16.71
C ILE A 348 -3.14 -17.81 17.02
N LYS A 349 -3.08 -16.61 16.45
CA LYS A 349 -4.12 -15.57 16.58
C LYS A 349 -4.61 -15.12 15.22
N ARG A 350 -5.94 -15.06 15.06
CA ARG A 350 -6.61 -14.47 13.89
C ARG A 350 -7.32 -13.20 14.31
N LEU A 351 -7.01 -12.11 13.62
CA LEU A 351 -7.63 -10.80 13.82
C LEU A 351 -9.03 -10.73 13.21
#